data_AF-A0A3M7FWS3-F1
#
_entry.id   AF-A0A3M7FWS3-F1
#
_cell.length_a   1.000
_cell.length_b   1.000
_cell.length_c   1.000
_cell.angle_alpha   90.00
_cell.angle_beta   90.00
_cell.angle_gamma   90.00
#
_symmetry.space_group_name_H-M   'P 1'
#
loop_
_entity.id
_entity.type
_entity.pdbx_description
1 polymer ?
#
loop_
_entity_poly.entity_id
_entity_poly.type
_entity_poly.pdbx_seq_one_letter_code
_entity_poly.pdbx_strand_id
1 'polypeptide(L)'
;MGTAIARRTYYGSRYSRRRIAKLIDESLTTSLNSSVTDYKYEHGRRYHAYQEGKYVLPNDDAEIQRLGRLNMAPIPEDINSCLDIGCGTGAWAIEFADRHPRCQVTGTDLSPIQPDIVPRNAEFIVDDITSEWLYPQKFDFIHSRAITVGIKDWGALVDQVWKNLKPGGWIEFQE
;
A
#
# COMPACT_ATOMS: atom_id res chain seq x y z
N MET A 1 11.36 18.27 14.95
CA MET A 1 12.58 19.08 14.67
C MET A 1 13.79 18.21 14.94
N GLY A 2 14.66 18.02 13.95
CA GLY A 2 15.87 17.21 14.12
C GLY A 2 16.50 16.82 12.78
N THR A 3 17.09 17.79 12.10
CA THR A 3 17.94 17.62 10.91
C THR A 3 19.24 16.91 11.30
N ALA A 4 19.73 15.97 10.50
CA ALA A 4 21.11 15.50 10.58
C ALA A 4 21.79 15.64 9.22
N ILE A 5 22.73 16.58 9.13
CA ILE A 5 23.72 16.74 8.06
C ILE A 5 25.08 16.34 8.64
N ALA A 6 25.85 15.52 7.92
CA ALA A 6 27.28 15.36 8.20
C ALA A 6 28.09 15.25 6.88
N ARG A 7 29.02 16.21 6.68
CA ARG A 7 30.14 16.15 5.75
C ARG A 7 31.43 16.10 6.57
N ARG A 8 32.38 15.22 6.23
CA ARG A 8 33.79 15.44 6.52
C ARG A 8 34.68 14.75 5.48
N THR A 9 35.51 15.54 4.82
CA THR A 9 36.60 15.17 3.90
C THR A 9 37.82 14.66 4.69
N TYR A 10 38.58 13.72 4.11
CA TYR A 10 39.96 13.43 4.52
C TYR A 10 40.83 13.09 3.30
N TYR A 11 41.99 13.73 3.21
CA TYR A 11 43.04 13.49 2.21
C TYR A 11 44.17 12.62 2.81
N GLY A 12 44.47 11.53 2.12
CA GLY A 12 45.71 10.74 1.98
C GLY A 12 46.78 10.61 3.07
N SER A 13 47.19 9.35 3.32
CA SER A 13 48.60 8.95 3.35
C SER A 13 48.75 7.44 3.08
N ARG A 14 49.88 7.07 2.49
CA ARG A 14 50.17 5.86 1.70
C ARG A 14 50.47 4.62 2.54
N TYR A 15 49.95 3.45 2.16
CA TYR A 15 50.64 2.17 2.29
C TYR A 15 50.34 1.21 1.12
N SER A 16 51.42 0.88 0.41
CA SER A 16 51.74 -0.33 -0.36
C SER A 16 50.64 -1.10 -1.14
N ARG A 17 50.78 -1.08 -2.48
CA ARG A 17 50.15 -2.00 -3.43
C ARG A 17 50.77 -3.41 -3.31
N ARG A 18 50.03 -4.41 -2.81
CA ARG A 18 50.16 -5.82 -3.24
C ARG A 18 48.81 -6.56 -3.15
N ARG A 19 48.34 -7.00 -4.32
CA ARG A 19 47.39 -8.10 -4.59
C ARG A 19 45.98 -8.02 -4.00
N ILE A 20 45.11 -7.40 -4.80
CA ILE A 20 43.73 -7.83 -5.06
C ILE A 20 43.76 -9.31 -5.47
N ALA A 21 43.33 -10.23 -4.59
CA ALA A 21 42.79 -11.56 -4.91
C ALA A 21 42.55 -12.34 -3.60
N LYS A 22 41.41 -12.09 -2.95
CA LYS A 22 40.63 -13.00 -2.08
C LYS A 22 39.85 -12.14 -1.09
N LEU A 23 38.55 -12.05 -1.31
CA LEU A 23 37.47 -11.96 -0.31
C LEU A 23 36.18 -11.58 -1.06
N ILE A 24 35.87 -12.35 -2.11
CA ILE A 24 34.48 -12.56 -2.49
C ILE A 24 34.07 -13.71 -1.58
N ASP A 25 33.38 -13.39 -0.49
CA ASP A 25 32.71 -14.40 0.33
C ASP A 25 31.49 -14.89 -0.45
N GLU A 26 31.70 -15.91 -1.28
CA GLU A 26 30.70 -16.60 -2.09
C GLU A 26 29.76 -17.50 -1.25
N SER A 27 29.34 -17.12 -0.03
CA SER A 27 28.58 -18.06 0.82
C SER A 27 27.46 -17.51 1.73
N LEU A 28 26.89 -16.33 1.45
CA LEU A 28 25.62 -15.93 2.12
C LEU A 28 24.35 -16.52 1.48
N THR A 29 24.48 -17.44 0.51
CA THR A 29 23.46 -18.47 0.25
C THR A 29 23.82 -19.74 1.00
N THR A 30 23.90 -19.63 2.33
CA THR A 30 23.85 -20.80 3.20
C THR A 30 22.41 -21.30 3.19
N SER A 31 22.21 -22.57 2.81
CA SER A 31 20.95 -23.30 2.94
C SER A 31 20.25 -22.92 4.25
N LEU A 32 18.96 -22.54 4.20
CA LEU A 32 18.15 -22.15 5.35
C LEU A 32 18.51 -23.01 6.57
N ASN A 33 19.20 -22.41 7.54
CA ASN A 33 19.51 -23.10 8.78
C ASN A 33 18.17 -23.44 9.45
N SER A 34 18.01 -24.66 9.99
CA SER A 34 16.73 -25.16 10.51
C SER A 34 16.03 -24.21 11.50
N SER A 35 16.82 -23.43 12.25
CA SER A 35 16.34 -22.37 13.17
C SER A 35 15.56 -21.24 12.50
N VAL A 36 15.66 -21.07 11.18
CA VAL A 36 14.92 -20.06 10.39
C VAL A 36 13.56 -20.60 9.91
N THR A 37 13.43 -21.92 9.79
CA THR A 37 12.22 -22.60 9.29
C THR A 37 11.43 -23.34 10.36
N ASP A 38 11.92 -23.36 11.61
CA ASP A 38 11.23 -23.89 12.78
C ASP A 38 10.12 -22.92 13.24
N TYR A 39 9.16 -22.69 12.34
CA TYR A 39 8.08 -21.73 12.53
C TYR A 39 7.24 -22.10 13.75
N LYS A 40 6.87 -21.08 14.53
CA LYS A 40 5.94 -21.27 15.65
C LYS A 40 4.52 -21.29 15.16
N TYR A 41 3.69 -22.10 15.80
CA TYR A 41 2.26 -22.13 15.54
C TYR A 41 1.50 -21.76 16.81
N GLU A 42 0.68 -20.72 16.73
CA GLU A 42 -0.18 -20.28 17.83
C GLU A 42 -1.60 -20.10 17.28
N HIS A 43 -2.60 -20.65 17.97
CA HIS A 43 -4.02 -20.58 17.57
C HIS A 43 -4.28 -21.01 16.12
N GLY A 44 -3.49 -21.96 15.60
CA GLY A 44 -3.61 -22.44 14.21
C GLY A 44 -2.97 -21.54 13.15
N ARG A 45 -2.25 -20.49 13.54
CA ARG A 45 -1.54 -19.55 12.67
C ARG A 45 -0.04 -19.78 12.74
N ARG A 46 0.69 -19.61 11.62
CA ARG A 46 2.16 -19.78 11.56
C ARG A 46 2.84 -18.43 11.78
N TYR A 47 3.94 -18.38 12.54
CA TYR A 47 4.69 -17.17 12.88
C TYR A 47 6.20 -17.34 12.64
N HIS A 48 6.92 -16.22 12.62
CA HIS A 48 8.36 -16.15 12.37
C HIS A 48 9.20 -16.89 13.43
N ALA A 49 10.14 -17.72 12.99
CA ALA A 49 11.12 -18.40 13.86
C ALA A 49 12.36 -17.52 14.15
N TYR A 50 12.83 -16.79 13.14
CA TYR A 50 13.99 -15.91 13.22
C TYR A 50 13.59 -14.52 13.73
N GLN A 51 14.28 -14.02 14.77
CA GLN A 51 13.96 -12.76 15.47
C GLN A 51 12.52 -12.73 16.02
N GLU A 52 12.18 -13.80 16.75
CA GLU A 52 10.91 -13.99 17.43
C GLU A 52 10.41 -12.73 18.15
N GLY A 53 9.11 -12.44 18.04
CA GLY A 53 8.44 -11.32 18.71
C GLY A 53 8.62 -9.94 18.06
N LYS A 54 9.51 -9.79 17.06
CA LYS A 54 9.65 -8.51 16.33
C LYS A 54 8.54 -8.24 15.33
N TYR A 55 8.00 -9.29 14.72
CA TYR A 55 6.85 -9.21 13.82
C TYR A 55 5.71 -9.99 14.43
N VAL A 56 4.66 -9.27 14.83
CA VAL A 56 3.51 -9.82 15.59
C VAL A 56 2.45 -10.46 14.69
N LEU A 57 2.61 -10.35 13.37
CA LEU A 57 1.68 -10.92 12.41
C LEU A 57 2.09 -12.35 12.02
N PRO A 58 1.12 -13.22 11.69
CA PRO A 58 1.41 -14.52 11.11
C PRO A 58 2.21 -14.42 9.81
N ASN A 59 2.81 -15.52 9.35
CA ASN A 59 3.49 -15.65 8.05
C ASN A 59 2.97 -16.87 7.25
N ASP A 60 1.74 -17.29 7.53
CA ASP A 60 1.04 -18.37 6.83
C ASP A 60 0.42 -17.91 5.49
N ASP A 61 -0.12 -18.86 4.73
CA ASP A 61 -0.70 -18.61 3.41
C ASP A 61 -1.86 -17.62 3.45
N ALA A 62 -2.60 -17.56 4.57
CA ALA A 62 -3.66 -16.59 4.76
C ALA A 62 -3.11 -15.16 4.95
N GLU A 63 -1.98 -15.00 5.65
CA GLU A 63 -1.30 -13.69 5.69
C GLU A 63 -0.70 -13.34 4.33
N ILE A 64 -0.07 -14.30 3.65
CA ILE A 64 0.46 -14.08 2.30
C ILE A 64 -0.66 -13.63 1.35
N GLN A 65 -1.83 -14.25 1.44
CA GLN A 65 -3.01 -13.85 0.70
C GLN A 65 -3.49 -12.46 1.12
N ARG A 66 -3.53 -12.15 2.42
CA ARG A 66 -3.86 -10.81 2.95
C ARG A 66 -2.98 -9.73 2.33
N LEU A 67 -1.67 -9.98 2.25
CA LEU A 67 -0.69 -9.08 1.67
C LEU A 67 -0.88 -8.85 0.15
N GLY A 68 -1.54 -9.78 -0.55
CA GLY A 68 -1.85 -9.67 -1.98
C GLY A 68 -3.25 -9.15 -2.30
N ARG A 69 -4.08 -8.84 -1.29
CA ARG A 69 -5.44 -8.31 -1.51
C ARG A 69 -5.41 -6.80 -1.77
N LEU A 70 -6.21 -6.36 -2.73
CA LEU A 70 -6.41 -4.92 -2.99
C LEU A 70 -7.21 -4.25 -1.87
N ASN A 71 -8.18 -4.97 -1.30
CA ASN A 71 -9.03 -4.51 -0.23
C ASN A 71 -9.21 -5.58 0.86
N MET A 72 -9.33 -5.15 2.11
CA MET A 72 -9.63 -5.98 3.28
C MET A 72 -11.11 -5.92 3.66
N ALA A 73 -11.78 -4.80 3.38
CA ALA A 73 -13.21 -4.63 3.55
C ALA A 73 -13.99 -5.76 2.83
N PRO A 74 -14.99 -6.37 3.49
CA PRO A 74 -15.79 -7.46 2.94
C PRO A 74 -16.85 -6.92 1.98
N ILE A 75 -16.40 -6.32 0.87
CA ILE A 75 -17.27 -5.79 -0.18
C ILE A 75 -17.95 -6.93 -0.93
N PRO A 76 -19.22 -6.77 -1.35
CA PRO A 76 -19.88 -7.70 -2.26
C PRO A 76 -19.15 -7.81 -3.62
N GLU A 77 -19.23 -8.95 -4.29
CA GLU A 77 -18.65 -9.11 -5.64
C GLU A 77 -19.40 -8.32 -6.72
N ASP A 78 -20.64 -7.91 -6.45
CA ASP A 78 -21.54 -7.24 -7.37
C ASP A 78 -21.64 -5.73 -7.15
N ILE A 79 -20.62 -5.12 -6.52
CA ILE A 79 -20.50 -3.66 -6.45
C ILE A 79 -20.48 -3.03 -7.84
N ASN A 80 -21.07 -1.84 -7.96
CA ASN A 80 -21.25 -1.15 -9.23
C ASN A 80 -20.46 0.16 -9.31
N SER A 81 -20.09 0.76 -8.17
CA SER A 81 -19.37 2.03 -8.13
C SER A 81 -18.36 2.09 -6.98
N CYS A 82 -17.11 2.42 -7.33
CA CYS A 82 -16.00 2.58 -6.41
C CYS A 82 -15.35 3.96 -6.58
N LEU A 83 -15.01 4.61 -5.47
CA LEU A 83 -14.21 5.84 -5.45
C LEU A 83 -12.87 5.58 -4.76
N ASP A 84 -11.75 5.82 -5.46
CA ASP A 84 -10.39 5.78 -4.90
C ASP A 84 -9.91 7.22 -4.65
N ILE A 85 -9.96 7.68 -3.39
CA ILE A 85 -9.59 9.05 -3.00
C ILE A 85 -8.09 9.15 -2.71
N GLY A 86 -7.44 10.16 -3.31
CA GLY A 86 -5.98 10.30 -3.27
C GLY A 86 -5.27 9.16 -4.02
N CYS A 87 -5.74 8.86 -5.24
CA CYS A 87 -5.34 7.68 -5.99
C CYS A 87 -3.87 7.71 -6.48
N GLY A 88 -3.20 8.86 -6.41
CA GLY A 88 -1.81 9.03 -6.83
C GLY A 88 -1.61 8.61 -8.29
N THR A 89 -0.79 7.59 -8.52
CA THR A 89 -0.56 7.06 -9.89
C THR A 89 -1.76 6.33 -10.48
N GLY A 90 -2.81 6.06 -9.70
CA GLY A 90 -3.99 5.31 -10.12
C GLY A 90 -3.77 3.79 -10.20
N ALA A 91 -2.60 3.28 -9.79
CA ALA A 91 -2.26 1.85 -9.91
C ALA A 91 -3.26 0.94 -9.20
N TRP A 92 -3.72 1.34 -8.01
CA TRP A 92 -4.74 0.60 -7.27
C TRP A 92 -6.08 0.61 -8.00
N ALA A 93 -6.55 1.79 -8.40
CA ALA A 93 -7.82 1.95 -9.12
C ALA A 93 -7.85 1.14 -10.42
N ILE A 94 -6.75 1.11 -11.18
CA ILE A 94 -6.61 0.32 -12.41
C ILE A 94 -6.74 -1.17 -12.12
N GLU A 95 -5.97 -1.67 -11.15
CA GLU A 95 -6.00 -3.09 -10.81
C GLU A 95 -7.36 -3.51 -10.23
N PHE A 96 -7.99 -2.62 -9.46
CA PHE A 96 -9.32 -2.85 -8.90
C PHE A 96 -10.38 -2.91 -10.01
N ALA A 97 -10.30 -2.01 -11.00
CA ALA A 97 -11.18 -1.99 -12.16
C ALA A 97 -11.06 -3.26 -13.01
N ASP A 98 -9.84 -3.76 -13.23
CA ASP A 98 -9.60 -5.01 -13.95
C ASP A 98 -10.23 -6.23 -13.24
N ARG A 99 -10.16 -6.26 -11.91
CA ARG A 99 -10.76 -7.35 -11.10
C ARG A 99 -12.28 -7.24 -10.96
N HIS A 100 -12.85 -6.05 -11.13
CA HIS A 100 -14.29 -5.78 -10.99
C HIS A 100 -14.84 -5.15 -12.28
N PRO A 101 -14.96 -5.90 -13.38
CA PRO A 101 -15.31 -5.34 -14.70
C PRO A 101 -16.72 -4.72 -14.79
N ARG A 102 -17.58 -4.96 -13.80
CA ARG A 102 -18.92 -4.35 -13.68
C ARG A 102 -18.94 -3.10 -12.80
N CYS A 103 -17.88 -2.85 -12.05
CA CYS A 103 -17.75 -1.69 -11.18
C CYS A 103 -17.15 -0.53 -11.96
N GLN A 104 -17.82 0.61 -11.98
CA GLN A 104 -17.21 1.87 -12.40
C GLN A 104 -16.29 2.38 -11.28
N VAL A 105 -15.01 2.53 -11.57
CA VAL A 105 -13.99 3.02 -10.65
C VAL A 105 -13.63 4.45 -11.02
N THR A 106 -13.83 5.37 -10.09
CA THR A 106 -13.41 6.77 -10.22
C THR A 106 -12.24 6.99 -9.27
N GLY A 107 -11.10 7.44 -9.77
CA GLY A 107 -9.95 7.83 -8.95
C GLY A 107 -9.81 9.34 -8.89
N THR A 108 -9.54 9.91 -7.72
CA THR A 108 -9.27 11.34 -7.58
C THR A 108 -7.93 11.64 -6.95
N ASP A 109 -7.24 12.64 -7.49
CA ASP A 109 -6.00 13.16 -6.93
C ASP A 109 -5.85 14.64 -7.30
N LEU A 110 -5.04 15.39 -6.54
CA LEU A 110 -4.70 16.77 -6.87
C LEU A 110 -3.85 16.88 -8.15
N SER A 111 -3.17 15.81 -8.54
CA SER A 111 -2.26 15.79 -9.68
C SER A 111 -2.73 14.81 -10.78
N PRO A 112 -2.76 15.22 -12.06
CA PRO A 112 -3.09 14.35 -13.18
C PRO A 112 -1.84 13.55 -13.62
N ILE A 113 -1.42 12.58 -12.81
CA ILE A 113 -0.21 11.76 -13.06
C ILE A 113 -0.54 10.32 -13.46
N GLN A 114 -1.81 10.03 -13.73
CA GLN A 114 -2.29 8.70 -14.08
C GLN A 114 -2.02 8.41 -15.58
N PRO A 115 -1.90 7.14 -15.99
CA PRO A 115 -1.66 6.78 -17.39
C PRO A 115 -2.81 7.17 -18.32
N ASP A 116 -2.50 7.47 -19.58
CA ASP A 116 -3.51 7.78 -20.61
C ASP A 116 -4.37 6.57 -21.01
N ILE A 117 -3.82 5.36 -20.85
CA ILE A 117 -4.47 4.11 -21.24
C ILE A 117 -4.84 3.34 -19.96
N VAL A 118 -6.13 3.27 -19.69
CA VAL A 118 -6.72 2.66 -18.49
C VAL A 118 -7.89 1.74 -18.89
N PRO A 119 -8.36 0.84 -17.99
CA PRO A 119 -9.54 0.04 -18.23
C PRO A 119 -10.77 0.90 -18.56
N ARG A 120 -11.71 0.36 -19.35
CA ARG A 120 -12.90 1.12 -19.80
C ARG A 120 -13.83 1.54 -18.66
N ASN A 121 -13.75 0.84 -17.54
CA ASN A 121 -14.51 1.09 -16.32
C ASN A 121 -13.69 1.85 -15.27
N ALA A 122 -12.57 2.48 -15.66
CA ALA A 122 -11.78 3.36 -14.81
C ALA A 122 -11.77 4.78 -15.39
N GLU A 123 -11.94 5.78 -14.53
CA GLU A 123 -11.81 7.19 -14.87
C GLU A 123 -11.06 7.94 -13.77
N PHE A 124 -10.40 9.05 -14.14
CA PHE A 124 -9.61 9.86 -13.21
C PHE A 124 -10.02 11.33 -13.29
N ILE A 125 -10.17 11.95 -12.12
CA ILE A 125 -10.60 13.34 -11.97
C ILE A 125 -9.56 14.07 -11.12
N VAL A 126 -9.13 15.23 -11.58
CA VAL A 126 -8.32 16.13 -10.75
C VAL A 126 -9.26 16.82 -9.77
N ASP A 127 -9.15 16.47 -8.49
CA ASP A 127 -10.05 16.98 -7.46
C ASP A 127 -9.38 17.02 -6.08
N ASP A 128 -9.84 17.95 -5.24
CA ASP A 128 -9.41 18.07 -3.84
C ASP A 128 -10.43 17.37 -2.93
N ILE A 129 -10.02 16.24 -2.37
CA ILE A 129 -10.89 15.42 -1.51
C ILE A 129 -11.30 16.11 -0.19
N THR A 130 -10.68 17.24 0.15
CA THR A 130 -11.08 18.09 1.30
C THR A 130 -12.15 19.14 0.94
N SER A 131 -12.44 19.31 -0.36
CA SER A 131 -13.50 20.19 -0.85
C SER A 131 -14.87 19.49 -0.83
N GLU A 132 -15.92 20.20 -1.26
CA GLU A 132 -17.25 19.62 -1.41
C GLU A 132 -17.29 18.60 -2.56
N TRP A 133 -17.76 17.39 -2.28
CA TRP A 133 -17.87 16.33 -3.30
C TRP A 133 -19.17 16.50 -4.10
N LEU A 134 -19.05 16.64 -5.41
CA LEU A 134 -20.16 16.95 -6.32
C LEU A 134 -20.56 15.77 -7.23
N TYR A 135 -20.36 14.53 -6.77
CA TYR A 135 -20.70 13.35 -7.55
C TYR A 135 -22.22 13.22 -7.73
N PRO A 136 -22.71 12.90 -8.94
CA PRO A 136 -24.14 12.71 -9.17
C PRO A 136 -24.68 11.41 -8.55
N GLN A 137 -23.79 10.46 -8.21
CA GLN A 137 -24.10 9.18 -7.59
C GLN A 137 -23.41 8.98 -6.25
N LYS A 138 -23.93 8.03 -5.48
CA LYS A 138 -23.26 7.48 -4.30
C LYS A 138 -22.47 6.21 -4.65
N PHE A 139 -21.50 5.87 -3.83
CA PHE A 139 -20.56 4.76 -4.05
C PHE A 139 -20.92 3.53 -3.22
N ASP A 140 -20.69 2.33 -3.77
CA ASP A 140 -20.77 1.06 -3.04
C ASP A 140 -19.52 0.86 -2.18
N PHE A 141 -18.37 1.33 -2.68
CA PHE A 141 -17.09 1.26 -2.01
C PHE A 141 -16.32 2.57 -2.17
N ILE A 142 -15.74 3.06 -1.07
CA ILE A 142 -14.76 4.15 -1.09
C ILE A 142 -13.47 3.58 -0.52
N HIS A 143 -12.35 3.85 -1.19
CA HIS A 143 -11.02 3.40 -0.80
C HIS A 143 -10.07 4.59 -0.72
N SER A 144 -9.14 4.56 0.22
CA SER A 144 -7.95 5.40 0.21
C SER A 144 -6.72 4.59 0.60
N ARG A 145 -5.56 5.07 0.15
CA ARG A 145 -4.28 4.57 0.65
C ARG A 145 -3.27 5.68 0.80
N ALA A 146 -2.62 5.74 1.97
CA ALA A 146 -1.52 6.65 2.27
C ALA A 146 -1.83 8.15 2.06
N ILE A 147 -3.07 8.58 2.34
CA ILE A 147 -3.48 9.99 2.26
C ILE A 147 -3.23 10.78 3.55
N THR A 148 -2.82 10.10 4.63
CA THR A 148 -2.68 10.69 5.98
C THR A 148 -1.85 11.97 6.03
N VAL A 149 -0.81 12.08 5.22
CA VAL A 149 0.04 13.28 5.19
C VAL A 149 -0.64 14.50 4.57
N GLY A 150 -1.68 14.29 3.76
CA GLY A 150 -2.45 15.34 3.08
C GLY A 150 -3.69 15.79 3.85
N ILE A 151 -4.19 15.01 4.80
CA ILE A 151 -5.45 15.28 5.50
C ILE A 151 -5.23 15.97 6.84
N LYS A 152 -5.82 17.15 7.01
CA LYS A 152 -5.79 17.91 8.27
C LYS A 152 -7.01 17.66 9.15
N ASP A 153 -8.19 17.53 8.54
CA ASP A 153 -9.45 17.31 9.23
C ASP A 153 -10.07 15.99 8.76
N TRP A 154 -9.77 14.94 9.51
CA TRP A 154 -10.31 13.60 9.26
C TRP A 154 -11.81 13.51 9.55
N GLY A 155 -12.34 14.32 10.48
CA GLY A 155 -13.76 14.32 10.80
C GLY A 155 -14.57 14.80 9.59
N ALA A 156 -14.15 15.91 9.00
CA ALA A 156 -14.76 16.45 7.78
C ALA A 156 -14.69 15.45 6.60
N LEU A 157 -13.56 14.76 6.43
CA LEU A 157 -13.41 13.75 5.39
C LEU A 157 -14.36 12.55 5.62
N VAL A 158 -14.44 12.05 6.85
CA VAL A 158 -15.36 10.94 7.20
C VAL A 158 -16.81 11.35 6.98
N ASP A 159 -17.18 12.60 7.28
CA ASP A 159 -18.51 13.13 6.98
C ASP A 159 -18.80 13.17 5.48
N GLN A 160 -17.81 13.55 4.65
CA GLN A 160 -17.95 13.51 3.18
C GLN A 160 -18.12 12.08 2.66
N VAL A 161 -17.28 11.16 3.14
CA VAL A 161 -17.38 9.73 2.83
C VAL A 161 -18.78 9.22 3.17
N TRP A 162 -19.26 9.47 4.39
CA TRP A 162 -20.56 9.00 4.85
C TRP A 162 -21.72 9.53 3.99
N LYS A 163 -21.68 10.81 3.60
CA LYS A 163 -22.70 11.41 2.72
C LYS A 163 -22.73 10.77 1.34
N ASN A 164 -21.56 10.39 0.80
CA ASN A 164 -21.40 9.87 -0.55
C ASN A 164 -21.43 8.34 -0.62
N LEU A 165 -21.49 7.65 0.52
CA LEU A 165 -21.62 6.20 0.59
C LEU A 165 -23.09 5.77 0.48
N LYS A 166 -23.37 4.71 -0.27
CA LYS A 166 -24.69 4.07 -0.27
C LYS A 166 -24.95 3.40 1.09
N PRO A 167 -26.23 3.27 1.51
CA PRO A 167 -26.56 2.41 2.64
C PRO A 167 -26.00 0.99 2.44
N GLY A 168 -25.24 0.50 3.41
CA GLY A 168 -24.56 -0.80 3.33
C GLY A 168 -23.26 -0.82 2.52
N GLY A 169 -22.83 0.32 1.98
CA GLY A 169 -21.52 0.46 1.34
C GLY A 169 -20.38 0.43 2.35
N TRP A 170 -19.16 0.31 1.84
CA TRP A 170 -17.94 0.22 2.64
C TRP A 170 -17.01 1.39 2.39
N ILE A 171 -16.31 1.81 3.44
CA ILE A 171 -15.12 2.67 3.34
C ILE A 171 -13.93 1.86 3.87
N GLU A 172 -12.80 1.99 3.19
CA GLU A 172 -11.52 1.47 3.65
C GLU A 172 -10.43 2.53 3.55
N PHE A 173 -9.80 2.83 4.69
CA PHE A 173 -8.60 3.67 4.77
C PHE A 173 -7.38 2.77 5.02
N GLN A 174 -6.49 2.65 4.03
CA GLN A 174 -5.24 1.91 4.15
C GLN A 174 -4.07 2.89 4.38
N GLU A 175 -3.89 3.31 5.63
CA GLU A 175 -2.92 4.34 6.04
C GLU A 175 -1.63 3.79 6.66
#